data_AF-A0A947UNQ7-F1
#
_entry.id   AF-A0A947UNQ7-F1
#
_cell.length_a   1.000
_cell.length_b   1.000
_cell.length_c   1.000
_cell.angle_alpha   90.00
_cell.angle_beta   90.00
_cell.angle_gamma   90.00
#
_symmetry.space_group_name_H-M   'P 1'
#
loop_
_entity.id
_entity.type
_entity.pdbx_description
1 polymer ?
#
loop_
_entity_poly.entity_id
_entity_poly.type
_entity_poly.pdbx_seq_one_letter_code
_entity_poly.pdbx_strand_id
1 'polypeptide(L)'
;MDEFEKIAKQKEFERFEKVIGAESDPTMRVLRAHLFSENLLERLLIVKLPRGDKIIENGNLTYHQKLVLIESLDFIPDSIISALRNLNKLRNLCAHELNKTITESDITKIGSPLGKSFTSMKRSAKFDDAVLLGKVIASICGHLAGACNRAEHPEAVASEKSTETKRITKRSIGPARKAAQSA
;
A
#
# COMPACT_ATOMS: atom_id res chain seq x y z
N MET A 1 -10.05 -16.36 3.85
CA MET A 1 -8.73 -15.78 4.12
C MET A 1 -7.77 -16.93 4.25
N ASP A 2 -7.02 -17.17 3.19
CA ASP A 2 -6.07 -18.28 3.05
C ASP A 2 -4.93 -18.13 4.08
N GLU A 3 -4.47 -19.24 4.65
CA GLU A 3 -3.41 -19.27 5.67
C GLU A 3 -2.10 -18.68 5.12
N PHE A 4 -1.85 -18.92 3.83
CA PHE A 4 -0.71 -18.36 3.10
C PHE A 4 -0.77 -16.83 3.01
N GLU A 5 -1.94 -16.26 2.73
CA GLU A 5 -2.13 -14.80 2.63
C GLU A 5 -1.90 -14.11 3.98
N LYS A 6 -2.30 -14.76 5.08
CA LYS A 6 -2.01 -14.26 6.45
C LYS A 6 -0.51 -14.25 6.73
N ILE A 7 0.20 -15.34 6.40
CA ILE A 7 1.65 -15.46 6.62
C ILE A 7 2.40 -14.40 5.81
N ALA A 8 2.02 -14.18 4.55
CA ALA A 8 2.67 -13.19 3.70
C ALA A 8 2.42 -11.75 4.15
N LYS A 9 1.17 -11.41 4.53
CA LYS A 9 0.85 -10.11 5.15
C LYS A 9 1.64 -9.90 6.45
N GLN A 10 1.76 -10.95 7.26
CA GLN A 10 2.52 -10.92 8.51
C GLN A 10 4.01 -10.66 8.25
N LYS A 11 4.62 -11.34 7.27
CA LYS A 11 6.03 -11.12 6.90
C LYS A 11 6.29 -9.69 6.40
N GLU A 12 5.43 -9.14 5.55
CA GLU A 12 5.59 -7.76 5.06
C GLU A 12 5.38 -6.74 6.19
N PHE A 13 4.45 -7.01 7.11
CA PHE A 13 4.26 -6.19 8.30
C PHE A 13 5.50 -6.25 9.22
N GLU A 14 6.05 -7.44 9.47
CA GLU A 14 7.30 -7.60 10.23
C GLU A 14 8.47 -6.88 9.58
N ARG A 15 8.56 -6.92 8.24
CA ARG A 15 9.57 -6.18 7.50
C ARG A 15 9.38 -4.67 7.66
N PHE A 16 8.15 -4.18 7.57
CA PHE A 16 7.82 -2.78 7.81
C PHE A 16 8.20 -2.35 9.22
N GLU A 17 7.79 -3.10 10.25
CA GLU A 17 8.09 -2.80 11.66
C GLU A 17 9.60 -2.79 11.92
N LYS A 18 10.33 -3.77 11.37
CA LYS A 18 11.79 -3.85 11.50
C LYS A 18 12.51 -2.67 10.85
N VAL A 19 12.02 -2.18 9.71
CA VAL A 19 12.67 -1.10 8.97
C VAL A 19 12.25 0.27 9.53
N ILE A 20 10.97 0.48 9.80
CA ILE A 20 10.37 1.81 10.06
C ILE A 20 9.78 1.92 11.47
N GLY A 21 9.19 0.85 12.01
CA GLY A 21 8.32 0.89 13.19
C GLY A 21 8.95 1.47 14.46
N ALA A 22 10.22 1.18 14.71
CA ALA A 22 10.94 1.65 15.89
C ALA A 22 11.60 3.04 15.74
N GLU A 23 11.55 3.66 14.55
CA GLU A 23 12.28 4.91 14.30
C GLU A 23 11.55 6.11 14.92
N SER A 24 12.17 6.78 15.89
CA SER A 24 11.58 7.91 16.59
C SER A 24 11.82 9.24 15.88
N ASP A 25 12.90 9.37 15.11
CA ASP A 25 13.20 10.59 14.37
C ASP A 25 12.28 10.71 13.13
N PRO A 26 11.45 11.78 13.01
CA PRO A 26 10.52 11.92 11.90
C PRO A 26 11.21 11.92 10.52
N THR A 27 12.39 12.55 10.42
CA THR A 27 13.14 12.66 9.17
C THR A 27 13.68 11.30 8.74
N MET A 28 14.30 10.57 9.66
CA MET A 28 14.76 9.20 9.44
C MET A 28 13.60 8.28 9.10
N ARG A 29 12.43 8.45 9.74
CA ARG A 29 11.22 7.70 9.42
C ARG A 29 10.77 7.94 7.98
N VAL A 30 10.80 9.19 7.49
CA VAL A 30 10.51 9.52 6.07
C VAL A 30 11.53 8.88 5.13
N LEU A 31 12.83 8.97 5.45
CA LEU A 31 13.90 8.38 4.64
C LEU A 31 13.74 6.86 4.52
N ARG A 32 13.50 6.17 5.64
CA ARG A 32 13.28 4.71 5.64
C ARG A 32 12.00 4.31 4.94
N ALA A 33 10.92 5.08 5.10
CA ALA A 33 9.69 4.88 4.36
C ALA A 33 9.87 5.03 2.85
N HIS A 34 10.64 6.03 2.42
CA HIS A 34 10.99 6.22 1.03
C HIS A 34 11.75 5.01 0.47
N LEU A 35 12.85 4.58 1.13
CA LEU A 35 13.63 3.42 0.72
C LEU A 35 12.79 2.12 0.68
N PHE A 36 11.94 1.93 1.68
CA PHE A 36 11.04 0.78 1.72
C PHE A 36 10.04 0.80 0.56
N SER A 37 9.42 1.95 0.31
CA SER A 37 8.51 2.11 -0.83
C SER A 37 9.21 1.92 -2.17
N GLU A 38 10.45 2.38 -2.32
CA GLU A 38 11.24 2.20 -3.53
C GLU A 38 11.50 0.71 -3.80
N ASN A 39 11.90 -0.05 -2.78
CA ASN A 39 12.07 -1.49 -2.91
C ASN A 39 10.78 -2.21 -3.32
N LEU A 40 9.62 -1.77 -2.82
CA LEU A 40 8.32 -2.32 -3.23
C LEU A 40 7.97 -1.97 -4.68
N LEU A 41 8.27 -0.73 -5.12
CA LEU A 41 8.08 -0.34 -6.52
C LEU A 41 8.97 -1.16 -7.46
N GLU A 42 10.21 -1.43 -7.08
CA GLU A 42 11.12 -2.28 -7.86
C GLU A 42 10.59 -3.71 -8.00
N ARG A 43 10.17 -4.33 -6.89
CA ARG A 43 9.56 -5.66 -6.90
C ARG A 43 8.33 -5.70 -7.80
N LEU A 44 7.47 -4.69 -7.71
CA LEU A 44 6.30 -4.57 -8.57
C LEU A 44 6.67 -4.46 -10.06
N LEU A 45 7.68 -3.67 -10.42
CA LEU A 45 8.16 -3.55 -11.79
C LEU A 45 8.73 -4.88 -12.31
N ILE A 46 9.50 -5.60 -11.48
CA ILE A 46 10.04 -6.94 -11.81
C ILE A 46 8.90 -7.91 -12.16
N VAL A 47 7.83 -7.91 -11.36
CA VAL A 47 6.72 -8.85 -11.52
C VAL A 47 5.78 -8.46 -12.66
N LYS A 48 5.57 -7.16 -12.89
CA LYS A 48 4.57 -6.67 -13.85
C LYS A 48 5.08 -6.50 -15.26
N LEU A 49 6.39 -6.32 -15.44
CA LEU A 49 6.99 -6.14 -16.76
C LEU A 49 7.63 -7.44 -17.23
N PRO A 50 7.48 -7.85 -18.50
CA PRO A 50 8.05 -9.10 -19.03
C PRO A 50 9.55 -9.26 -18.80
N ARG A 51 10.29 -8.15 -18.73
CA ARG A 51 11.73 -8.06 -18.44
C ARG A 51 12.03 -6.98 -17.42
N GLY A 52 11.21 -6.92 -16.37
CA GLY A 52 11.36 -5.92 -15.30
C GLY A 52 12.72 -6.00 -14.60
N ASP A 53 13.31 -7.19 -14.51
CA ASP A 53 14.69 -7.43 -14.05
C ASP A 53 15.69 -6.52 -14.77
N LYS A 54 15.64 -6.45 -16.11
CA LYS A 54 16.59 -5.67 -16.90
C LYS A 54 16.43 -4.17 -16.71
N ILE A 55 15.20 -3.71 -16.50
CA ILE A 55 14.89 -2.30 -16.24
C ILE A 55 15.44 -1.88 -14.88
N ILE A 56 15.30 -2.73 -13.86
CA ILE A 56 15.84 -2.42 -12.53
C ILE A 56 17.37 -2.50 -12.51
N GLU A 57 17.97 -3.53 -13.10
CA GLU A 57 19.42 -3.73 -13.12
C GLU A 57 20.18 -2.66 -13.91
N ASN A 58 19.65 -2.23 -15.07
CA ASN A 58 20.39 -1.42 -16.03
C ASN A 58 19.76 -0.04 -16.29
N GLY A 59 18.52 0.19 -15.87
CA GLY A 59 17.78 1.39 -16.23
C GLY A 59 18.12 2.62 -15.39
N ASN A 60 18.79 2.47 -14.24
CA ASN A 60 19.12 3.56 -13.31
C ASN A 60 17.93 4.51 -13.05
N LEU A 61 16.73 3.94 -12.92
CA LEU A 61 15.51 4.72 -12.78
C LEU A 61 15.49 5.44 -11.43
N THR A 62 15.17 6.72 -11.46
CA THR A 62 14.85 7.49 -10.26
C THR A 62 13.51 7.04 -9.68
N TYR A 63 13.28 7.30 -8.39
CA TYR A 63 11.99 7.06 -7.74
C TYR A 63 10.80 7.61 -8.53
N HIS A 64 10.95 8.84 -9.06
CA HIS A 64 9.89 9.47 -9.84
C HIS A 64 9.57 8.67 -11.11
N GLN A 65 10.59 8.23 -11.85
CA GLN A 65 10.41 7.41 -13.05
C GLN A 65 9.79 6.05 -12.73
N LYS A 66 10.24 5.39 -11.66
CA LYS A 66 9.62 4.13 -11.18
C LYS A 66 8.14 4.32 -10.88
N LEU A 67 7.78 5.42 -10.22
CA LEU A 67 6.39 5.72 -9.87
C LEU A 67 5.52 6.00 -11.10
N VAL A 68 6.03 6.72 -12.12
CA VAL A 68 5.34 6.94 -13.40
C VAL A 68 5.08 5.61 -14.12
N LEU A 69 6.06 4.70 -14.14
CA LEU A 69 5.87 3.37 -14.72
C LEU A 69 4.78 2.59 -13.98
N ILE A 70 4.82 2.57 -12.64
CA ILE A 70 3.82 1.88 -11.83
C ILE A 70 2.41 2.47 -12.04
N GLU A 71 2.29 3.79 -12.11
CA GLU A 71 1.04 4.48 -12.43
C GLU A 71 0.51 4.07 -13.81
N SER A 72 1.38 3.99 -14.83
CA SER A 72 0.98 3.60 -16.19
C SER A 72 0.45 2.17 -16.30
N LEU A 73 0.72 1.32 -15.30
CA LEU A 73 0.24 -0.06 -15.24
C LEU A 73 -1.14 -0.19 -14.56
N ASP A 74 -1.70 0.90 -14.04
CA ASP A 74 -3.08 1.03 -13.55
C ASP A 74 -3.53 -0.05 -12.56
N PHE A 75 -2.67 -0.41 -11.60
CA PHE A 75 -3.01 -1.40 -10.55
C PHE A 75 -2.82 -0.89 -9.12
N ILE A 76 -2.28 0.32 -8.97
CA ILE A 76 -2.19 1.04 -7.70
C ILE A 76 -3.13 2.25 -7.78
N PRO A 77 -3.99 2.48 -6.76
CA PRO A 77 -4.90 3.63 -6.79
C PRO A 77 -4.17 4.97 -6.88
N ASP A 78 -4.72 5.92 -7.65
CA ASP A 78 -4.18 7.29 -7.82
C ASP A 78 -3.95 8.03 -6.51
N SER A 79 -4.76 7.75 -5.49
CA SER A 79 -4.58 8.30 -4.14
C SER A 79 -3.26 7.88 -3.51
N ILE A 80 -2.86 6.62 -3.69
CA ILE A 80 -1.60 6.08 -3.21
C ILE A 80 -0.43 6.64 -4.04
N ILE A 81 -0.57 6.68 -5.37
CA ILE A 81 0.43 7.30 -6.26
C ILE A 81 0.69 8.76 -5.87
N SER A 82 -0.38 9.54 -5.66
CA SER A 82 -0.29 10.94 -5.26
C SER A 82 0.37 11.11 -3.89
N ALA A 83 0.04 10.24 -2.93
CA ALA A 83 0.68 10.23 -1.62
C ALA A 83 2.18 9.90 -1.71
N LEU A 84 2.59 8.94 -2.54
CA LEU A 84 4.00 8.58 -2.78
C LEU A 84 4.77 9.72 -3.46
N ARG A 85 4.16 10.45 -4.41
CA ARG A 85 4.77 11.66 -4.97
C ARG A 85 5.05 12.71 -3.90
N ASN A 86 4.10 12.92 -2.99
CA ASN A 86 4.25 13.88 -1.91
C ASN A 86 5.29 13.40 -0.87
N LEU A 87 5.36 12.10 -0.60
CA LEU A 87 6.43 11.51 0.22
C LEU A 87 7.81 11.74 -0.42
N ASN A 88 7.96 11.54 -1.72
CA ASN A 88 9.21 11.82 -2.44
C ASN A 88 9.60 13.31 -2.37
N LYS A 89 8.63 14.22 -2.48
CA LYS A 89 8.88 15.66 -2.30
C LYS A 89 9.37 15.96 -0.87
N LEU A 90 8.71 15.42 0.15
CA LEU A 90 9.13 15.61 1.54
C LEU A 90 10.53 15.03 1.78
N ARG A 91 10.82 13.84 1.25
CA ARG A 91 12.15 13.23 1.32
C ARG A 91 13.21 14.15 0.73
N ASN A 92 12.95 14.76 -0.43
CA ASN A 92 13.90 15.67 -1.06
C ASN A 92 14.16 16.90 -0.20
N LEU A 93 13.13 17.46 0.44
CA LEU A 93 13.31 18.56 1.40
C LEU A 93 14.18 18.12 2.59
N CYS A 94 13.92 16.95 3.17
CA CYS A 94 14.75 16.39 4.25
C CYS A 94 16.22 16.19 3.86
N ALA A 95 16.51 15.91 2.58
CA ALA A 95 17.87 15.72 2.09
C ALA A 95 18.60 17.05 1.80
N HIS A 96 17.87 18.11 1.45
CA HIS A 96 18.44 19.42 1.12
C HIS A 96 18.56 20.36 2.33
N GLU A 97 17.67 20.22 3.31
CA GLU A 97 17.62 21.07 4.50
C GLU A 97 18.11 20.30 5.73
N LEU A 98 19.35 20.55 6.14
CA LEU A 98 20.01 19.86 7.26
C LEU A 98 19.21 19.90 8.58
N ASN A 99 18.39 20.93 8.78
CA ASN A 99 17.58 21.15 9.98
C ASN A 99 16.07 21.11 9.70
N LYS A 100 15.63 20.40 8.65
CA LYS A 100 14.20 20.30 8.33
C LYS A 100 13.43 19.68 9.50
N THR A 101 12.54 20.46 10.10
CA THR A 101 11.49 19.94 10.96
C THR A 101 10.28 19.55 10.12
N ILE A 102 9.82 18.31 10.25
CA ILE A 102 8.58 17.85 9.62
C ILE A 102 7.41 18.46 10.38
N THR A 103 6.51 19.13 9.66
CA THR A 103 5.34 19.81 10.23
C THR A 103 4.05 19.05 9.91
N GLU A 104 2.98 19.32 10.65
CA GLU A 104 1.62 18.87 10.32
C GLU A 104 1.22 19.18 8.86
N SER A 105 1.65 20.33 8.33
CA SER A 105 1.40 20.71 6.93
C SER A 105 2.06 19.74 5.95
N ASP A 106 3.29 19.34 6.23
CA ASP A 106 4.02 18.36 5.43
C ASP A 106 3.34 16.99 5.46
N ILE A 107 2.89 16.55 6.65
CA ILE A 107 2.14 15.30 6.82
C ILE A 107 0.79 15.37 6.09
N THR A 108 0.12 16.52 6.13
CA THR A 108 -1.16 16.75 5.46
C THR A 108 -1.03 16.70 3.94
N LYS A 109 0.07 17.22 3.37
CA LYS A 109 0.33 17.08 1.93
C LYS A 109 0.43 15.60 1.52
N ILE A 110 1.09 14.77 2.33
CA ILE A 110 1.20 13.33 2.05
C ILE A 110 -0.13 12.62 2.25
N GLY A 111 -0.85 12.93 3.33
CA GLY A 111 -2.05 12.20 3.74
C GLY A 111 -3.33 12.62 3.02
N SER A 112 -3.47 13.88 2.60
CA SER A 112 -4.72 14.40 1.99
C SER A 112 -5.25 13.59 0.79
N PRO A 113 -4.42 13.02 -0.12
CA PRO A 113 -4.91 12.16 -1.19
C PRO A 113 -5.65 10.91 -0.70
N LEU A 114 -5.38 10.45 0.54
CA LEU A 114 -6.03 9.29 1.14
C LEU A 114 -7.46 9.58 1.64
N GLY A 115 -7.91 10.84 1.54
CA GLY A 115 -9.28 11.26 1.83
C GLY A 115 -9.76 10.87 3.23
N LYS A 116 -10.88 10.12 3.30
CA LYS A 116 -11.52 9.72 4.56
C LYS A 116 -10.58 8.94 5.49
N SER A 117 -9.69 8.12 4.94
CA SER A 117 -8.70 7.37 5.72
C SER A 117 -7.77 8.31 6.47
N PHE A 118 -7.31 9.38 5.82
CA PHE A 118 -6.48 10.40 6.46
C PHE A 118 -7.23 11.19 7.52
N THR A 119 -8.49 11.55 7.29
CA THR A 119 -9.32 12.21 8.32
C THR A 119 -9.44 11.34 9.58
N SER A 120 -9.66 10.04 9.43
CA SER A 120 -9.70 9.09 10.55
C SER A 120 -8.36 8.98 11.27
N MET A 121 -7.25 8.90 10.51
CA MET A 121 -5.90 8.88 11.08
C MET A 121 -5.61 10.13 11.90
N LYS A 122 -5.91 11.32 11.34
CA LYS A 122 -5.73 12.63 12.00
C LYS A 122 -6.51 12.73 13.31
N ARG A 123 -7.78 12.31 13.32
CA ARG A 123 -8.59 12.27 14.55
C ARG A 123 -7.99 11.32 15.59
N SER A 124 -7.56 10.14 15.17
CA SER A 124 -7.00 9.13 16.07
C SER A 124 -5.62 9.50 16.65
N ALA A 125 -4.88 10.37 15.96
CA ALA A 125 -3.55 10.81 16.37
C ALA A 125 -3.59 11.88 17.48
N LYS A 126 -4.76 12.45 17.81
CA LYS A 126 -4.94 13.42 18.91
C LYS A 126 -3.90 14.56 18.91
N PHE A 127 -3.62 15.14 17.75
CA PHE A 127 -2.65 16.23 17.55
C PHE A 127 -1.17 15.84 17.76
N ASP A 128 -0.86 14.55 17.76
CA ASP A 128 0.53 14.07 17.74
C ASP A 128 0.99 13.84 16.29
N ASP A 129 1.87 14.73 15.81
CA ASP A 129 2.42 14.69 14.45
C ASP A 129 3.26 13.44 14.19
N ALA A 130 4.02 12.95 15.18
CA ALA A 130 4.83 11.75 15.02
C ALA A 130 3.94 10.51 14.85
N VAL A 131 2.87 10.41 15.65
CA VAL A 131 1.87 9.36 15.52
C VAL A 131 1.12 9.47 14.18
N LEU A 132 0.74 10.68 13.77
CA LEU A 132 0.06 10.90 12.50
C LEU A 132 0.94 10.51 11.31
N LEU A 133 2.20 10.93 11.31
CA LEU A 133 3.19 10.57 10.29
C LEU A 133 3.35 9.05 10.20
N GLY A 134 3.50 8.38 11.35
CA GLY A 134 3.60 6.92 11.42
C GLY A 134 2.40 6.21 10.79
N LYS A 135 1.17 6.66 11.13
CA LYS A 135 -0.07 6.11 10.56
C LYS A 135 -0.16 6.31 9.04
N VAL A 136 0.17 7.51 8.55
CA VAL A 136 0.15 7.82 7.11
C VAL A 136 1.15 6.95 6.35
N ILE A 137 2.39 6.85 6.86
CA ILE A 137 3.43 6.00 6.26
C ILE A 137 3.00 4.53 6.27
N ALA A 138 2.49 4.02 7.39
CA ALA A 138 2.03 2.63 7.50
C ALA A 138 0.89 2.34 6.50
N SER A 139 -0.04 3.28 6.32
CA SER A 139 -1.12 3.15 5.34
C SER A 139 -0.59 3.04 3.92
N ILE A 140 0.28 3.95 3.49
CA ILE A 140 0.81 3.99 2.12
C ILE A 140 1.69 2.75 1.84
N CYS A 141 2.62 2.45 2.74
CA CYS A 141 3.51 1.30 2.62
C CYS A 141 2.75 -0.02 2.67
N GLY A 142 1.70 -0.12 3.52
CA GLY A 142 0.84 -1.30 3.59
C GLY A 142 0.05 -1.54 2.31
N HIS A 143 -0.43 -0.48 1.64
CA HIS A 143 -1.07 -0.59 0.34
C HIS A 143 -0.12 -1.13 -0.73
N LEU A 144 1.11 -0.59 -0.80
CA LEU A 144 2.14 -1.07 -1.73
C LEU A 144 2.54 -2.52 -1.42
N ALA A 145 2.79 -2.85 -0.16
CA ALA A 145 3.18 -4.21 0.24
C ALA A 145 2.08 -5.22 -0.09
N GLY A 146 0.81 -4.87 0.16
CA GLY A 146 -0.32 -5.70 -0.22
C GLY A 146 -0.44 -5.88 -1.74
N ALA A 147 -0.19 -4.84 -2.53
CA ALA A 147 -0.16 -4.94 -3.99
C ALA A 147 0.99 -5.81 -4.50
N CYS A 148 2.18 -5.67 -3.91
CA CYS A 148 3.35 -6.48 -4.20
C CYS A 148 3.07 -7.96 -3.93
N ASN A 149 2.53 -8.27 -2.75
CA ASN A 149 2.20 -9.63 -2.39
C ASN A 149 1.18 -10.27 -3.35
N ARG A 150 0.13 -9.53 -3.74
CA ARG A 150 -0.86 -10.03 -4.72
C ARG A 150 -0.26 -10.23 -6.12
N ALA A 151 0.70 -9.40 -6.50
CA ALA A 151 1.37 -9.53 -7.79
C ALA A 151 2.30 -10.75 -7.82
N GLU A 152 3.06 -10.98 -6.76
CA GLU A 152 3.99 -12.11 -6.62
C GLU A 152 3.27 -13.46 -6.48
N HIS A 153 2.05 -13.47 -5.96
CA HIS A 153 1.28 -14.69 -5.69
C HIS A 153 -0.10 -14.67 -6.38
N PRO A 154 -0.17 -14.73 -7.72
CA PRO A 154 -1.42 -14.64 -8.47
C PRO A 154 -2.39 -15.81 -8.21
N GLU A 155 -1.87 -16.97 -7.83
CA GLU A 155 -2.66 -18.19 -7.59
C GLU A 155 -3.56 -18.08 -6.35
N ALA A 156 -3.13 -17.34 -5.32
CA ALA A 156 -3.93 -17.07 -4.13
C ALA A 156 -5.21 -16.27 -4.47
N VAL A 157 -5.12 -15.35 -5.44
CA VAL A 157 -6.23 -14.47 -5.86
C VAL A 157 -7.27 -15.21 -6.72
N ALA A 158 -6.85 -16.22 -7.48
CA ALA A 158 -7.76 -17.05 -8.28
C ALA A 158 -8.67 -17.93 -7.40
N SER A 159 -8.17 -18.36 -6.24
CA SER A 159 -8.94 -19.15 -5.25
C SER A 159 -10.12 -18.37 -4.64
N GLU A 160 -9.99 -17.05 -4.49
CA GLU A 160 -11.01 -16.16 -3.93
C GLU A 160 -12.16 -15.90 -4.90
N LYS A 161 -11.86 -15.69 -6.20
CA LYS A 161 -12.91 -15.53 -7.22
C LYS A 161 -13.74 -16.81 -7.40
N SER A 162 -13.13 -17.99 -7.26
CA SER A 162 -13.82 -19.29 -7.32
C SER A 162 -14.75 -19.53 -6.13
N THR A 163 -14.34 -19.10 -4.92
CA THR A 163 -15.16 -19.26 -3.70
C THR A 163 -16.30 -18.24 -3.60
N GLU A 164 -16.12 -17.02 -4.08
CA GLU A 164 -17.19 -16.00 -4.18
C GLU A 164 -18.27 -16.43 -5.20
N THR A 165 -17.84 -16.95 -6.36
CA THR A 165 -18.76 -17.46 -7.41
C THR A 165 -19.57 -18.67 -6.92
N LYS A 166 -18.97 -19.55 -6.11
CA LYS A 166 -19.66 -20.69 -5.45
C LYS A 166 -20.60 -20.26 -4.32
N ARG A 167 -20.35 -19.13 -3.64
CA ARG A 167 -21.25 -18.56 -2.62
C ARG A 167 -22.47 -17.89 -3.22
N ILE A 168 -22.32 -17.22 -4.37
CA ILE A 168 -23.43 -16.58 -5.08
C ILE A 168 -24.38 -17.64 -5.67
N THR A 169 -23.84 -18.70 -6.28
CA THR A 169 -24.65 -19.81 -6.82
C THR A 169 -25.33 -20.67 -5.76
N LYS A 170 -24.76 -20.79 -4.55
CA LYS A 170 -25.44 -21.47 -3.41
C LYS A 170 -26.52 -20.63 -2.73
N ARG A 171 -26.52 -19.30 -2.88
CA ARG A 171 -27.59 -18.42 -2.34
C ARG A 171 -28.79 -18.27 -3.26
N SER A 172 -28.64 -18.55 -4.56
CA SER A 172 -29.74 -18.51 -5.54
C SER A 172 -30.55 -19.81 -5.63
N ILE A 173 -30.21 -20.85 -4.85
CA ILE A 173 -30.93 -22.13 -4.82
C ILE A 173 -31.32 -22.44 -3.36
N GLY A 174 -32.26 -21.65 -2.83
CA GLY A 174 -33.00 -21.99 -1.61
C GLY A 174 -34.23 -22.84 -1.95
N PRO A 175 -34.68 -23.75 -1.07
CA PRO A 175 -35.65 -24.78 -1.41
C PRO A 175 -37.02 -24.16 -1.69
N ALA A 176 -37.60 -24.47 -2.84
CA ALA A 176 -38.98 -24.16 -3.16
C ALA A 176 -39.89 -24.75 -2.06
N ARG A 177 -40.46 -23.87 -1.23
CA ARG A 177 -41.49 -24.19 -0.25
C ARG A 177 -42.67 -24.84 -0.98
N LYS A 178 -42.85 -26.15 -0.81
CA LYS A 178 -44.16 -26.79 -0.97
C LYS A 178 -44.97 -26.53 0.30
N ALA A 179 -45.90 -25.59 0.22
CA ALA A 179 -47.10 -25.47 1.07
C ALA A 179 -48.20 -24.93 0.13
N ALA A 180 -49.19 -25.77 -0.21
CA ALA A 180 -50.58 -25.69 0.27
C ALA A 180 -51.32 -24.46 -0.34
N GLN A 181 -52.46 -24.54 -1.02
CA GLN A 181 -53.69 -25.31 -0.78
C GLN A 181 -54.70 -25.04 -1.93
N SER A 182 -55.75 -25.87 -1.99
CA SER A 182 -57.12 -25.61 -2.48
C SER A 182 -57.38 -25.35 -3.97
N ALA A 183 -57.84 -26.39 -4.68
CA ALA A 183 -59.21 -26.52 -5.21
C ALA A 183 -59.54 -28.01 -5.41
#